data_AF-A0A963EBH7-F1
#
_entry.id   AF-A0A963EBH7-F1
#
_cell.length_a   1.000
_cell.length_b   1.000
_cell.length_c   1.000
_cell.angle_alpha   90.00
_cell.angle_beta   90.00
_cell.angle_gamma   90.00
#
_symmetry.space_group_name_H-M   'P 1'
#
loop_
_entity.id
_entity.type
_entity.pdbx_description
1 polymer ?
#
loop_
_entity_poly.entity_id
_entity_poly.type
_entity_poly.pdbx_seq_one_letter_code
_entity_poly.pdbx_strand_id
1 'polypeptide(L)'
;MNTVEELYQFFAADCPLVSNGYTVTCAPTSMGVDITLTDPVTTNTFTQTVVPPAITCPDFIGDAIELSWLVVGVLVSAWGFRVLYNMVRK
;
A
#
# COMPACT_ATOMS: atom_id res chain seq x y z
N MET A 1 -9.26 8.14 -2.93
CA MET A 1 -7.82 8.46 -3.08
C MET A 1 -7.16 7.18 -3.55
N ASN A 2 -6.62 7.17 -4.77
CA ASN A 2 -5.97 5.99 -5.34
C ASN A 2 -4.56 5.90 -4.79
N THR A 3 -4.33 4.95 -3.89
CA THR A 3 -3.01 4.64 -3.30
C THR A 3 -1.93 4.34 -4.35
N VAL A 4 -2.36 3.93 -5.55
CA VAL A 4 -1.48 3.63 -6.70
C VAL A 4 -0.91 4.91 -7.34
N GLU A 5 -1.70 5.96 -7.47
CA GLU A 5 -1.24 7.24 -8.04
C GLU A 5 -0.25 7.92 -7.10
N GLU A 6 -0.49 7.85 -5.79
CA GLU A 6 0.44 8.34 -4.76
C GLU A 6 1.77 7.57 -4.78
N LEU A 7 1.72 6.25 -5.01
CA LEU A 7 2.92 5.43 -5.14
C LEU A 7 3.77 5.84 -6.36
N TYR A 8 3.14 6.07 -7.50
CA TYR A 8 3.85 6.49 -8.72
C TYR A 8 4.45 7.90 -8.58
N GLN A 9 3.75 8.81 -7.89
CA GLN A 9 4.28 10.13 -7.57
C GLN A 9 5.49 10.06 -6.64
N PHE A 10 5.44 9.22 -5.61
CA PHE A 10 6.56 9.04 -4.67
C PHE A 10 7.79 8.46 -5.36
N PHE A 11 7.62 7.42 -6.18
CA PHE A 11 8.70 6.83 -6.96
C PHE A 11 9.30 7.80 -7.99
N ALA A 12 8.47 8.61 -8.66
CA ALA A 12 8.96 9.63 -9.59
C ALA A 12 9.76 10.74 -8.89
N ALA A 13 9.40 11.08 -7.64
CA ALA A 13 10.09 12.10 -6.84
C ALA A 13 11.47 11.65 -6.33
N ASP A 14 11.67 10.34 -6.14
CA ASP A 14 12.91 9.76 -5.62
C ASP A 14 13.94 9.43 -6.73
N CYS A 15 13.67 9.84 -7.97
CA CYS A 15 14.59 9.60 -9.07
C CYS A 15 15.86 10.45 -8.95
N PRO A 16 17.06 9.84 -9.09
CA PRO A 16 18.31 10.59 -9.09
C PRO A 16 18.39 11.46 -10.35
N LEU A 17 18.64 12.75 -10.21
CA LEU A 17 18.74 13.70 -11.35
C LEU A 17 19.82 13.32 -12.37
N VAL A 18 20.82 12.54 -11.95
CA VAL A 18 21.96 12.14 -12.78
C VAL A 18 22.36 10.70 -12.45
N SER A 19 22.52 9.86 -13.48
CA SER A 19 23.00 8.48 -13.32
C SER A 19 23.92 8.11 -14.48
N ASN A 20 25.14 7.64 -14.18
CA ASN A 20 26.15 7.25 -15.18
C ASN A 20 26.42 8.29 -16.29
N GLY A 21 26.32 9.58 -15.98
CA GLY A 21 26.54 10.67 -16.95
C GLY A 21 25.31 11.04 -17.80
N TYR A 22 24.18 10.35 -17.62
CA TYR A 22 22.90 10.69 -18.22
C TYR A 22 22.08 11.55 -17.26
N THR A 23 21.38 12.53 -17.81
CA THR A 23 20.33 13.27 -17.08
C THR A 23 19.08 12.42 -17.03
N VAL A 24 18.54 12.21 -15.84
CA VAL A 24 17.38 11.32 -15.63
C VAL A 24 16.18 12.17 -15.24
N THR A 25 15.07 12.00 -15.95
CA THR A 25 13.79 12.63 -15.64
C THR A 25 12.72 11.55 -15.48
N CYS A 26 11.98 11.60 -14.37
CA CYS A 26 10.94 10.62 -14.07
C CYS A 26 9.58 11.30 -14.03
N ALA A 27 8.62 10.76 -14.78
CA ALA A 27 7.26 11.28 -14.85
C ALA A 27 6.26 10.18 -14.46
N PRO A 28 5.36 10.42 -13.49
CA PRO A 28 4.32 9.46 -13.16
C PRO A 28 3.27 9.40 -14.30
N THR A 29 2.84 8.19 -14.66
CA THR A 29 1.80 7.94 -15.66
C THR A 29 0.66 7.11 -15.08
N SER A 30 -0.44 6.94 -15.82
CA SER A 30 -1.59 6.14 -15.41
C SER A 30 -1.29 4.64 -15.26
N MET A 31 -0.13 4.17 -15.72
CA MET A 31 0.27 2.76 -15.69
C MET A 31 1.57 2.50 -14.92
N GLY A 32 2.29 3.54 -14.46
CA GLY A 32 3.59 3.38 -13.82
C GLY A 32 4.39 4.68 -13.76
N VAL A 33 5.71 4.58 -13.91
CA VAL A 33 6.64 5.72 -13.94
C VAL A 33 7.47 5.64 -15.22
N ASP A 34 7.42 6.68 -16.04
CA ASP A 34 8.29 6.82 -17.22
C ASP A 34 9.62 7.40 -16.79
N ILE A 35 10.70 6.65 -17.01
CA ILE A 35 12.07 7.07 -16.77
C ILE A 35 12.68 7.46 -18.12
N THR A 36 13.12 8.70 -18.22
CA THR A 36 13.78 9.26 -19.41
C THR A 36 15.24 9.54 -19.09
N LEU A 37 16.14 8.87 -19.82
CA LEU A 37 17.58 9.01 -19.74
C LEU A 37 18.04 9.83 -20.94
N THR A 38 18.62 11.00 -20.70
CA THR A 38 19.11 11.90 -21.75
C THR A 38 20.62 12.01 -21.66
N ASP A 39 21.31 11.63 -22.74
CA ASP A 39 22.75 11.79 -22.89
C ASP A 39 23.08 13.27 -23.18
N PRO A 40 23.83 13.97 -22.31
CA PRO A 40 24.16 15.37 -22.53
C PRO A 40 25.14 15.61 -23.68
N VAL A 41 25.85 14.57 -24.15
CA VAL A 41 26.87 14.67 -25.21
C VAL A 41 26.27 14.39 -26.59
N THR A 42 25.47 13.33 -26.69
CA THR A 42 24.88 12.92 -27.98
C THR A 42 23.45 13.41 -28.18
N THR A 43 22.84 14.04 -27.16
CA THR A 43 21.43 14.44 -27.12
C THR A 43 20.44 13.30 -27.35
N ASN A 44 20.90 12.05 -27.25
CA ASN A 44 20.04 10.88 -27.38
C ASN A 44 19.19 10.73 -26.11
N THR A 45 17.90 10.49 -26.32
CA THR A 45 16.92 10.26 -25.25
C THR A 45 16.42 8.83 -25.29
N PHE A 46 16.50 8.13 -24.17
CA PHE A 46 15.93 6.81 -23.97
C PHE A 46 14.81 6.89 -22.95
N THR A 47 13.60 6.47 -23.34
CA THR A 47 12.44 6.43 -22.46
C THR A 47 12.07 4.98 -22.16
N GLN A 48 11.92 4.64 -20.88
CA GLN A 48 11.44 3.34 -20.44
C GLN A 48 10.32 3.53 -19.42
N THR A 49 9.19 2.87 -19.65
CA THR A 49 8.12 2.78 -18.66
C THR A 49 8.43 1.65 -17.69
N VAL A 50 8.54 1.98 -16.41
CA VAL A 50 8.73 1.03 -15.32
C VAL A 50 7.48 1.04 -14.45
N VAL A 51 6.87 -0.14 -14.28
CA VAL A 51 5.76 -0.32 -13.35
C VAL A 51 6.34 -0.79 -12.02
N PRO A 52 6.39 0.06 -10.97
CA PRO A 52 6.91 -0.38 -9.68
C PRO A 52 6.00 -1.49 -9.12
N PRO A 53 6.59 -2.54 -8.51
CA PRO A 53 5.79 -3.60 -7.92
C PRO A 53 4.94 -3.01 -6.81
N ALA A 54 3.62 -3.22 -6.89
CA ALA A 54 2.72 -2.84 -5.82
C ALA A 54 3.10 -3.65 -4.57
N ILE A 55 3.58 -2.96 -3.53
CA ILE A 55 3.77 -3.59 -2.22
C ILE A 55 2.37 -3.86 -1.70
N THR A 56 2.03 -5.15 -1.54
CA THR A 56 0.82 -5.57 -0.86
C THR A 56 0.94 -5.09 0.58
N CYS A 57 0.30 -3.98 0.92
CA CYS A 57 0.15 -3.59 2.31
C CYS A 57 -0.65 -4.72 2.98
N PRO A 58 -0.07 -5.45 3.95
CA PRO A 58 -0.84 -6.45 4.67
C PRO A 58 -2.03 -5.75 5.33
N ASP A 59 -3.24 -6.27 5.10
CA ASP A 59 -4.50 -5.77 5.66
C ASP A 59 -4.56 -6.03 7.18
N PHE A 60 -3.66 -5.40 7.94
CA PHE A 60 -3.62 -5.46 9.40
C PHE A 60 -4.94 -5.00 10.05
N ILE A 61 -5.73 -4.20 9.32
CA ILE A 61 -7.02 -3.68 9.77
C ILE A 61 -8.09 -4.78 9.74
N GLY A 62 -8.05 -5.68 8.75
CA GLY A 62 -8.98 -6.81 8.66
C GLY A 62 -8.81 -7.77 9.83
N ASP A 63 -7.56 -8.16 10.10
CA ASP A 63 -7.22 -9.07 11.20
C ASP A 63 -7.58 -8.50 12.58
N ALA A 64 -7.38 -7.20 12.81
CA ALA A 64 -7.72 -6.55 14.07
C ALA A 64 -9.24 -6.52 14.33
N ILE A 65 -10.03 -6.31 13.27
CA ILE A 65 -11.50 -6.32 13.36
C ILE A 65 -12.00 -7.73 13.69
N GLU A 66 -11.46 -8.75 13.02
CA GLU A 66 -11.85 -10.14 13.27
C GLU A 66 -11.52 -10.59 14.70
N LEU A 67 -10.33 -10.25 15.21
CA LEU A 67 -9.95 -10.50 16.59
C LEU A 67 -10.87 -9.79 17.59
N SER A 68 -11.28 -8.54 17.30
CA SER A 68 -12.17 -7.79 18.18
C SER A 68 -13.56 -8.42 18.30
N TRP A 69 -14.10 -8.94 17.18
CA TRP A 69 -15.38 -9.64 17.17
C TRP A 69 -15.34 -10.96 17.93
N LEU A 70 -14.22 -11.68 17.86
CA LEU A 70 -14.01 -12.92 18.61
C LEU A 70 -14.06 -12.68 20.13
N VAL A 71 -13.39 -11.63 20.62
CA VAL A 71 -13.40 -11.25 22.04
C VAL A 71 -14.80 -10.86 22.51
N VAL A 72 -15.51 -10.05 21.71
CA VAL A 72 -16.89 -9.65 22.02
C VAL A 72 -17.81 -10.87 22.06
N GLY A 73 -17.68 -11.81 21.13
CA GLY A 73 -18.48 -13.04 21.09
C GLY A 73 -18.31 -13.92 22.33
N VAL A 74 -17.07 -14.07 22.83
CA VAL A 74 -16.79 -14.82 24.07
C VAL A 74 -17.41 -14.13 25.29
N LEU A 75 -17.33 -12.79 25.36
CA LEU A 75 -17.93 -12.03 26.46
C LEU A 75 -19.45 -12.13 26.49
N VAL A 76 -20.11 -11.98 25.33
CA VAL A 76 -21.57 -12.07 25.21
C VAL A 76 -22.06 -13.47 25.56
N SER A 77 -21.39 -14.52 25.06
CA SER A 77 -21.78 -15.91 25.38
C SER A 77 -21.61 -16.22 26.87
N ALA A 78 -20.50 -15.82 27.49
CA ALA A 78 -20.28 -16.01 28.93
C ALA A 78 -21.35 -15.30 29.78
N TRP A 79 -21.74 -14.07 29.41
CA TRP A 79 -22.83 -13.35 30.07
C TRP A 79 -24.19 -14.03 29.87
N GLY A 80 -24.48 -14.51 28.66
CA GLY A 80 -25.70 -15.25 28.35
C GLY A 80 -25.86 -16.49 29.24
N PHE A 81 -24.80 -17.29 29.38
CA PHE A 81 -24.79 -18.45 30.28
C PHE A 81 -25.00 -18.07 31.74
N ARG A 82 -24.39 -16.99 32.21
CA ARG A 82 -24.57 -16.51 33.59
C ARG A 82 -26.01 -16.09 33.87
N VAL A 83 -26.65 -15.41 32.93
CA VAL A 83 -28.06 -14.98 33.05
C VAL A 83 -28.98 -16.20 33.05
N LEU A 84 -28.80 -17.13 32.12
CA LEU A 84 -29.58 -18.37 32.05
C LEU A 84 -29.44 -19.20 33.33
N TYR A 85 -28.21 -19.34 33.84
CA TYR A 85 -27.96 -20.03 35.11
C TYR A 85 -28.70 -19.39 36.28
N ASN A 86 -28.67 -18.06 36.37
CA ASN A 86 -29.39 -17.32 37.40
C ASN A 86 -30.92 -17.41 37.27
N MET A 87 -31.47 -17.60 36.06
CA MET A 87 -32.89 -17.82 35.86
C MET A 87 -33.33 -19.23 36.27
N VAL A 88 -32.52 -20.25 35.99
CA VAL A 88 -32.85 -21.65 36.32
C VAL A 88 -32.70 -21.95 37.82
N ARG A 89 -31.81 -21.23 38.51
CA ARG A 89 -31.56 -21.43 39.95
C ARG A 89 -32.52 -20.67 40.88
N LYS A 90 -33.52 -19.98 40.30
CA LYS A 90 -34.53 -19.19 41.01
C LYS A 90 -35.88 -19.90 40.95
#